data_AF-A0A7S7W4W2-F1
#
_entry.id   AF-A0A7S7W4W2-F1
#
_cell.length_a   1.000
_cell.length_b   1.000
_cell.length_c   1.000
_cell.angle_alpha   90.00
_cell.angle_beta   90.00
_cell.angle_gamma   90.00
#
_symmetry.space_group_name_H-M   'P 1'
#
loop_
_entity.id
_entity.type
_entity.pdbx_description
1 polymer ?
#
loop_
_entity_poly.entity_id
_entity_poly.type
_entity_poly.pdbx_seq_one_letter_code
_entity_poly.pdbx_strand_id
1 'polypeptide(L)'
;MIMASQSQIEANRRNACQSTGPRSAAGKKRAAKNALRHGLCASFQVTALQAKLVDKLAQQIAGASTERLVRELAREVAIATFDLARVRRVKTALIQHELALGSAAPPGPASWKHELRFCEVAVRVSTWPPLVAPDDLSETMLSVEERTAEAVRRALPELLTLDRYEARAIGQRNRALRSLLQLKAEQRYPQQE
;
A
#
# COMPACT_ATOMS: atom_id res chain seq x y z
N MET A 1 -17.40 -17.27 13.54
CA MET A 1 -18.03 -16.28 12.62
C MET A 1 -18.16 -14.95 13.36
N ILE A 2 -17.38 -13.91 13.01
CA ILE A 2 -17.46 -12.62 13.74
C ILE A 2 -18.73 -11.88 13.28
N MET A 3 -19.79 -11.93 14.08
CA MET A 3 -20.98 -11.11 13.85
C MET A 3 -20.67 -9.64 14.17
N ALA A 4 -21.00 -8.75 13.26
CA ALA A 4 -20.96 -7.31 13.50
C ALA A 4 -21.94 -6.96 14.62
N SER A 5 -21.54 -6.13 15.58
CA SER A 5 -22.44 -5.69 16.65
C SER A 5 -23.62 -4.89 16.06
N GLN A 6 -24.74 -4.82 16.78
CA GLN A 6 -25.90 -4.00 16.41
C GLN A 6 -25.48 -2.56 16.06
N SER A 7 -24.57 -1.98 16.86
CA SER A 7 -24.01 -0.65 16.64
C SER A 7 -23.20 -0.54 15.36
N GLN A 8 -22.42 -1.57 15.00
CA GLN A 8 -21.67 -1.64 13.75
C GLN A 8 -22.60 -1.76 12.54
N ILE A 9 -23.68 -2.54 12.66
CA ILE A 9 -24.68 -2.73 11.61
C ILE A 9 -25.40 -1.40 11.33
N GLU A 10 -25.85 -0.70 12.36
CA GLU A 10 -26.49 0.61 12.21
C GLU A 10 -25.54 1.66 11.64
N ALA A 11 -24.29 1.70 12.10
CA ALA A 11 -23.28 2.60 11.56
C ALA A 11 -23.02 2.32 10.08
N ASN A 12 -22.88 1.04 9.70
CA ASN A 12 -22.72 0.63 8.30
C ASN A 12 -23.94 1.03 7.46
N ARG A 13 -25.16 0.92 8.01
CA ARG A 13 -26.39 1.32 7.32
C ARG A 13 -26.46 2.83 7.09
N ARG A 14 -26.14 3.65 8.11
CA ARG A 14 -26.04 5.12 7.99
C ARG A 14 -24.97 5.52 6.97
N ASN A 15 -23.78 4.92 7.05
CA ASN A 15 -22.68 5.17 6.11
C ASN A 15 -23.03 4.75 4.69
N ALA A 16 -23.78 3.65 4.51
CA ALA A 16 -24.24 3.20 3.20
C ALA A 16 -25.25 4.19 2.59
N CYS A 17 -26.18 4.72 3.38
CA CYS A 17 -27.11 5.76 2.95
C CYS A 17 -26.40 7.07 2.58
N GLN A 18 -25.27 7.38 3.23
CA GLN A 18 -24.43 8.54 2.91
C GLN A 18 -23.41 8.27 1.79
N SER A 19 -23.25 7.03 1.35
CA SER A 19 -22.26 6.66 0.35
C SER A 19 -22.72 7.11 -1.04
N THR A 20 -22.24 8.27 -1.46
CA THR A 20 -22.49 8.86 -2.78
C THR A 20 -21.51 8.32 -3.82
N GLY A 21 -21.33 7.00 -3.86
CA GLY A 21 -20.51 6.36 -4.88
C GLY A 21 -20.93 6.80 -6.30
N PRO A 22 -20.03 6.75 -7.30
CA PRO A 22 -20.31 7.29 -8.63
C PRO A 22 -21.49 6.56 -9.31
N ARG A 23 -22.64 7.24 -9.44
CA ARG A 23 -23.86 6.70 -10.07
C ARG A 23 -23.87 6.87 -11.59
N SER A 24 -23.14 7.85 -12.12
CA SER A 24 -23.06 8.15 -13.56
C SER A 24 -21.87 7.46 -14.24
N ALA A 25 -21.97 7.22 -15.56
CA ALA A 25 -20.87 6.68 -16.36
C ALA A 25 -19.60 7.56 -16.27
N ALA A 26 -19.76 8.88 -16.29
CA ALA A 26 -18.65 9.83 -16.11
C ALA A 26 -18.04 9.75 -14.70
N GLY A 27 -18.85 9.58 -13.66
CA GLY A 27 -18.40 9.35 -12.29
C GLY A 27 -17.62 8.04 -12.16
N LYS A 28 -18.11 6.95 -12.78
CA LYS A 28 -17.43 5.65 -12.79
C LYS A 28 -16.09 5.73 -13.53
N LYS A 29 -16.03 6.42 -14.67
CA LYS A 29 -14.79 6.67 -15.41
C LYS A 29 -13.77 7.48 -14.60
N ARG A 30 -14.23 8.48 -13.84
CA ARG A 30 -13.37 9.22 -12.89
C ARG A 30 -12.87 8.33 -11.75
N ALA A 31 -13.74 7.55 -11.13
CA ALA A 31 -13.35 6.63 -10.06
C ALA A 31 -12.39 5.53 -10.53
N ALA A 32 -12.55 5.01 -11.75
CA ALA A 32 -11.62 4.05 -12.35
C ALA A 32 -10.20 4.63 -12.51
N LYS A 33 -10.08 5.94 -12.77
CA LYS A 33 -8.78 6.62 -12.81
C LYS A 33 -8.11 6.73 -11.43
N ASN A 34 -8.83 6.58 -10.31
CA ASN A 34 -8.20 6.57 -8.98
C ASN A 34 -7.22 5.40 -8.82
N ALA A 35 -7.52 4.25 -9.42
CA ALA A 35 -6.60 3.11 -9.46
C ALA A 35 -5.30 3.46 -10.21
N LEU A 36 -5.41 4.25 -11.27
CA LEU A 36 -4.30 4.65 -12.15
C LEU A 36 -3.48 5.84 -11.61
N ARG A 37 -4.01 6.59 -10.64
CA ARG A 37 -3.38 7.82 -10.14
C ARG A 37 -2.09 7.55 -9.35
N HIS A 38 -2.10 6.53 -8.50
CA HIS A 38 -0.95 6.20 -7.64
C HIS A 38 -0.54 4.72 -7.69
N GLY A 39 -1.24 3.86 -8.45
CA GLY A 39 -1.01 2.41 -8.51
C GLY A 39 -1.44 1.65 -7.24
N LEU A 40 -1.35 2.30 -6.07
CA LEU A 40 -1.60 1.75 -4.74
C LEU A 40 -3.08 1.81 -4.29
N CYS A 41 -3.94 2.51 -5.03
CA CYS A 41 -5.38 2.51 -4.80
C CYS A 41 -6.01 1.12 -5.05
N ALA A 42 -5.51 0.40 -6.05
CA ALA A 42 -5.97 -0.93 -6.37
C ALA A 42 -5.53 -1.93 -5.28
N SER A 43 -6.39 -2.91 -4.98
CA SER A 43 -5.99 -4.05 -4.15
C SER A 43 -4.73 -4.70 -4.73
N PHE A 44 -3.80 -5.13 -3.87
CA PHE A 44 -2.61 -5.85 -4.32
C PHE A 44 -3.03 -7.05 -5.17
N GLN A 45 -2.71 -6.99 -6.45
CA GLN A 45 -2.94 -8.09 -7.38
C GLN A 45 -1.70 -8.95 -7.40
N VAL A 46 -1.83 -10.18 -6.92
CA VAL A 46 -0.76 -11.17 -6.96
C VAL A 46 -0.44 -11.47 -8.42
N THR A 47 0.75 -11.06 -8.85
CA THR A 47 1.25 -11.40 -10.20
C THR A 47 1.62 -12.88 -10.28
N ALA A 48 1.70 -13.44 -11.49
CA ALA A 48 2.14 -14.83 -11.69
C ALA A 48 3.51 -15.12 -11.06
N LEU A 49 4.42 -14.13 -11.07
CA LEU A 49 5.74 -14.20 -10.44
C LEU A 49 5.64 -14.29 -8.90
N GLN A 50 4.69 -13.58 -8.30
CA GLN A 50 4.48 -13.54 -6.85
C GLN A 50 3.63 -14.70 -6.34
N ALA A 51 2.84 -15.35 -7.19
CA ALA A 51 1.93 -16.43 -6.81
C ALA A 51 2.63 -17.52 -5.99
N LYS A 52 3.77 -18.02 -6.48
CA LYS A 52 4.57 -19.05 -5.78
C LYS A 52 5.05 -18.58 -4.41
N LEU A 53 5.44 -17.32 -4.27
CA LEU A 53 5.93 -16.77 -3.00
C LEU A 53 4.79 -16.55 -2.00
N VAL A 54 3.64 -16.08 -2.49
CA VAL A 54 2.41 -15.94 -1.71
C VAL A 54 1.94 -17.29 -1.23
N ASP A 55 1.89 -18.30 -2.10
CA ASP A 55 1.43 -19.64 -1.75
C ASP A 55 2.40 -20.31 -0.78
N LYS A 56 3.72 -20.13 -0.95
CA LYS A 56 4.73 -20.61 0.02
C LYS A 56 4.54 -19.97 1.40
N LEU A 57 4.35 -18.66 1.46
CA LEU A 57 4.10 -17.97 2.73
C LEU A 57 2.77 -18.41 3.35
N ALA A 58 1.73 -18.58 2.54
CA ALA A 58 0.43 -19.08 2.99
C ALA A 58 0.54 -20.49 3.58
N GLN A 59 1.33 -21.38 2.97
CA GLN A 59 1.61 -22.72 3.52
C GLN A 59 2.34 -22.63 4.86
N GLN A 60 3.35 -21.77 4.98
CA GLN A 60 4.05 -21.54 6.26
C GLN A 60 3.11 -21.01 7.36
N ILE A 61 2.18 -20.12 7.01
CA ILE A 61 1.18 -19.57 7.95
C ILE A 61 0.11 -20.61 8.34
N ALA A 62 -0.35 -21.41 7.37
CA ALA A 62 -1.32 -22.48 7.61
C ALA A 62 -0.73 -23.57 8.50
N GLY A 63 0.55 -23.90 8.31
CA GLY A 63 1.23 -24.99 9.00
C GLY A 63 0.75 -26.35 8.49
N ALA A 64 0.57 -27.31 9.39
CA ALA A 64 0.08 -28.65 9.05
C ALA A 64 -1.44 -28.72 8.78
N SER A 65 -2.16 -27.59 8.86
CA SER A 65 -3.61 -27.60 8.68
C SER A 65 -3.99 -27.90 7.23
N THR A 66 -4.79 -28.95 7.04
CA THR A 66 -5.37 -29.34 5.75
C THR A 66 -6.76 -28.73 5.52
N GLU A 67 -7.23 -27.91 6.45
CA GLU A 67 -8.55 -27.30 6.36
C GLU A 67 -8.58 -26.17 5.33
N ARG A 68 -9.62 -26.18 4.51
CA ARG A 68 -9.80 -25.19 3.45
C ARG A 68 -9.84 -23.76 4.00
N LEU A 69 -10.63 -23.50 5.04
CA LEU A 69 -10.83 -22.16 5.57
C LEU A 69 -9.54 -21.59 6.20
N VAL A 70 -8.78 -22.43 6.92
CA VAL A 70 -7.46 -22.06 7.46
C VAL A 70 -6.50 -21.68 6.33
N ARG A 71 -6.46 -22.45 5.24
CA ARG A 71 -5.61 -22.14 4.07
C ARG A 71 -6.03 -20.86 3.35
N GLU A 72 -7.33 -20.60 3.22
CA GLU A 72 -7.85 -19.37 2.60
C GLU A 72 -7.46 -18.14 3.43
N LEU A 73 -7.67 -18.18 4.74
CA LEU A 73 -7.26 -17.11 5.66
C LEU A 73 -5.74 -16.92 5.69
N ALA A 74 -4.97 -18.01 5.69
CA ALA A 74 -3.51 -17.94 5.60
C ALA A 74 -3.04 -17.27 4.30
N ARG A 75 -3.74 -17.53 3.18
CA ARG A 75 -3.48 -16.87 1.91
C ARG A 75 -3.82 -15.38 1.95
N GLU A 76 -4.92 -14.99 2.59
CA GLU A 76 -5.24 -13.57 2.79
C GLU A 76 -4.17 -12.84 3.62
N VAL A 77 -3.68 -13.47 4.70
CA VAL A 77 -2.58 -12.93 5.50
C VAL A 77 -1.31 -12.76 4.65
N ALA A 78 -0.98 -13.77 3.83
CA ALA A 78 0.18 -13.70 2.93
C ALA A 78 0.05 -12.54 1.94
N ILE A 79 -1.09 -12.41 1.26
CA ILE A 79 -1.38 -11.31 0.32
C ILE A 79 -1.23 -9.94 1.00
N ALA A 80 -1.83 -9.75 2.17
CA ALA A 80 -1.73 -8.50 2.92
C ALA A 80 -0.29 -8.19 3.37
N THR A 81 0.50 -9.23 3.65
CA THR A 81 1.92 -9.10 3.99
C THR A 81 2.74 -8.62 2.79
N PHE A 82 2.47 -9.16 1.59
CA PHE A 82 3.10 -8.69 0.35
C PHE A 82 2.66 -7.27 -0.02
N ASP A 83 1.39 -6.90 0.19
CA ASP A 83 0.93 -5.52 -0.03
C ASP A 83 1.66 -4.54 0.89
N LEU A 84 1.77 -4.87 2.18
CA LEU A 84 2.53 -4.06 3.13
C LEU A 84 4.00 -3.90 2.72
N ALA A 85 4.64 -5.00 2.29
CA ALA A 85 6.01 -4.96 1.80
C ALA A 85 6.14 -4.08 0.54
N ARG A 86 5.17 -4.16 -0.37
CA ARG A 86 5.12 -3.31 -1.58
C ARG A 86 5.06 -1.83 -1.20
N VAL A 87 4.13 -1.43 -0.33
CA VAL A 87 4.00 -0.02 0.10
C VAL A 87 5.28 0.46 0.76
N ARG A 88 5.89 -0.34 1.65
CA ARG A 88 7.15 0.00 2.33
C ARG A 88 8.34 0.15 1.38
N ARG A 89 8.42 -0.69 0.34
CA ARG A 89 9.45 -0.58 -0.70
C ARG A 89 9.31 0.73 -1.46
N VAL A 90 8.10 1.08 -1.87
CA VAL A 90 7.83 2.36 -2.55
C VAL A 90 8.21 3.54 -1.66
N LYS A 91 7.82 3.50 -0.37
CA LYS A 91 8.17 4.53 0.61
C LYS A 91 9.69 4.69 0.80
N THR A 92 10.40 3.58 0.95
CA THR A 92 11.86 3.60 1.10
C THR A 92 12.54 4.15 -0.15
N ALA A 93 12.05 3.75 -1.32
CA ALA A 93 12.63 4.15 -2.59
C ALA A 93 12.40 5.66 -2.86
N LEU A 94 11.23 6.20 -2.52
CA LEU A 94 10.95 7.64 -2.56
C LEU A 94 11.90 8.42 -1.64
N ILE A 95 12.06 7.98 -0.39
CA ILE A 95 12.98 8.63 0.57
C ILE A 95 14.42 8.60 0.03
N GLN A 96 14.87 7.46 -0.49
CA GLN A 96 16.22 7.33 -1.05
C GLN A 96 16.42 8.23 -2.27
N HIS A 97 15.41 8.33 -3.14
CA HIS A 97 15.44 9.22 -4.30
C HIS A 97 15.58 10.68 -3.88
N GLU A 98 14.76 11.12 -2.94
CA GLU A 98 14.76 12.50 -2.45
C GLU A 98 16.03 12.86 -1.68
N LEU A 99 16.58 11.93 -0.90
CA LEU A 99 17.89 12.11 -0.28
C LEU A 99 19.01 12.21 -1.31
N ALA A 100 18.95 11.43 -2.39
CA ALA A 100 19.90 11.51 -3.48
C ALA A 100 19.82 12.87 -4.22
N LEU A 101 18.61 13.42 -4.38
CA LEU A 101 18.40 14.77 -4.92
C LEU A 101 18.91 15.87 -3.99
N GLY A 102 18.66 15.75 -2.69
CA GLY A 102 19.11 16.73 -1.70
C GLY A 102 20.63 16.74 -1.51
N SER A 103 21.29 15.59 -1.71
CA SER A 103 22.76 15.46 -1.62
C SER A 103 23.48 15.76 -2.95
N ALA A 104 22.89 15.45 -4.10
CA ALA A 104 23.39 15.85 -5.41
C ALA A 104 23.08 17.33 -5.71
N ALA A 105 23.72 17.89 -6.75
CA ALA A 105 23.44 19.23 -7.28
C ALA A 105 21.94 19.40 -7.65
N PRO A 106 21.43 20.64 -7.77
CA PRO A 106 20.12 21.02 -7.26
C PRO A 106 18.92 20.32 -7.92
N PRO A 107 17.82 20.19 -7.17
CA PRO A 107 16.59 19.52 -7.61
C PRO A 107 15.78 20.37 -8.60
N GLY A 108 15.79 19.99 -9.89
CA GLY A 108 15.00 20.63 -10.94
C GLY A 108 13.47 20.46 -10.81
N PRO A 109 12.67 21.26 -11.54
CA PRO A 109 11.23 21.30 -11.33
C PRO A 109 10.50 20.33 -12.24
N ALA A 110 9.71 19.42 -11.65
CA ALA A 110 8.40 19.09 -12.19
C ALA A 110 7.61 18.33 -11.12
N SER A 111 6.61 19.01 -10.53
CA SER A 111 5.49 18.42 -9.78
C SER A 111 5.26 16.92 -10.09
N TRP A 112 5.82 16.04 -9.25
CA TRP A 112 5.73 14.59 -9.41
C TRP A 112 4.41 14.00 -8.93
N LYS A 113 3.28 14.63 -9.28
CA LYS A 113 1.92 14.09 -9.04
C LYS A 113 1.69 12.68 -9.62
N HIS A 114 2.63 12.14 -10.40
CA HIS A 114 2.64 10.81 -10.99
C HIS A 114 3.71 9.85 -10.43
N GLU A 115 4.55 10.27 -9.47
CA GLU A 115 5.72 9.51 -9.01
C GLU A 115 5.37 8.15 -8.46
N LEU A 116 4.37 8.02 -7.58
CA LEU A 116 4.04 6.72 -6.98
C LEU A 116 3.75 5.63 -8.02
N ARG A 117 3.17 6.02 -9.16
CA ARG A 117 2.94 5.11 -10.30
C ARG A 117 4.26 4.67 -10.94
N PHE A 118 5.22 5.59 -11.06
CA PHE A 118 6.58 5.30 -11.53
C PHE A 118 7.43 4.62 -10.47
N CYS A 119 7.26 4.87 -9.17
CA CYS A 119 8.01 4.23 -8.09
C CYS A 119 7.65 2.75 -7.98
N GLU A 120 6.37 2.36 -8.13
CA GLU A 120 6.01 0.92 -8.17
C GLU A 120 6.67 0.22 -9.35
N VAL A 121 6.70 0.86 -10.52
CA VAL A 121 7.38 0.35 -11.72
C VAL A 121 8.90 0.35 -11.54
N ALA A 122 9.49 1.44 -11.05
CA ALA A 122 10.92 1.63 -10.82
C ALA A 122 11.46 0.67 -9.75
N VAL A 123 10.70 0.41 -8.69
CA VAL A 123 11.02 -0.65 -7.71
C VAL A 123 10.96 -2.04 -8.37
N ARG A 124 10.08 -2.24 -9.34
CA ARG A 124 9.94 -3.52 -10.05
C ARG A 124 11.03 -3.75 -11.10
N VAL A 125 11.50 -2.70 -11.79
CA VAL A 125 12.54 -2.78 -12.82
C VAL A 125 13.92 -2.30 -12.34
N SER A 126 14.03 -1.89 -11.07
CA SER A 126 15.24 -1.31 -10.45
C SER A 126 15.85 -0.14 -11.23
N THR A 127 15.03 0.58 -12.01
CA THR A 127 15.45 1.73 -12.80
C THR A 127 14.58 2.93 -12.47
N TRP A 128 15.22 3.98 -11.98
CA TRP A 128 14.63 5.29 -11.80
C TRP A 128 14.82 6.11 -13.08
N PRO A 129 13.87 6.97 -13.47
CA PRO A 129 14.09 7.91 -14.57
C PRO A 129 15.35 8.73 -14.32
N PRO A 130 16.18 8.98 -15.34
CA PRO A 130 17.37 9.80 -15.19
C PRO A 130 17.01 11.22 -14.75
N LEU A 131 17.85 11.77 -13.87
CA LEU A 131 17.77 13.13 -13.36
C LEU A 131 17.95 14.12 -14.52
N VAL A 132 16.93 14.94 -14.80
CA VAL A 132 17.04 16.03 -15.78
C VAL A 132 17.59 17.26 -15.06
N ALA A 133 18.71 17.79 -15.57
CA ALA A 133 19.38 18.97 -15.02
C ALA A 133 18.61 20.27 -15.33
N PRO A 134 18.66 21.29 -14.45
CA PRO A 134 17.98 22.56 -14.66
C PRO A 134 18.72 23.50 -15.65
N ASP A 135 17.95 24.38 -16.28
CA ASP A 135 18.45 25.46 -17.15
C ASP A 135 18.92 26.72 -16.37
N ASP A 136 18.75 26.79 -15.04
CA ASP A 136 19.04 28.00 -14.26
C ASP A 136 19.90 27.74 -13.00
N LEU A 137 20.92 28.58 -12.80
CA LEU A 137 22.09 28.34 -11.95
C LEU A 137 21.96 28.82 -10.50
N SER A 138 20.77 29.25 -10.05
CA SER A 138 20.59 29.87 -8.72
C SER A 138 20.38 28.87 -7.58
N GLU A 139 19.84 27.67 -7.85
CA GLU A 139 19.61 26.63 -6.83
C GLU A 139 20.89 25.88 -6.41
N THR A 140 21.99 25.98 -7.16
CA THR A 140 23.30 25.40 -6.81
C THR A 140 23.95 26.06 -5.60
N MET A 141 23.42 27.21 -5.15
CA MET A 141 23.96 28.04 -4.06
C MET A 141 23.43 27.66 -2.67
N LEU A 142 22.48 26.73 -2.55
CA LEU A 142 21.90 26.30 -1.26
C LEU A 142 22.84 25.38 -0.47
N SER A 143 22.86 25.54 0.86
CA SER A 143 23.57 24.62 1.77
C SER A 143 23.00 23.19 1.68
N VAL A 144 23.78 22.21 2.15
CA VAL A 144 23.33 20.80 2.18
C VAL A 144 22.09 20.62 3.04
N GLU A 145 22.00 21.35 4.16
CA GLU A 145 20.85 21.32 5.08
C GLU A 145 19.58 21.86 4.42
N GLU A 146 19.68 23.00 3.71
CA GLU A 146 18.57 23.60 2.97
C GLU A 146 18.11 22.72 1.81
N ARG A 147 19.04 22.12 1.05
CA ARG A 147 18.71 21.16 -0.02
C ARG A 147 18.00 19.92 0.51
N THR A 148 18.45 19.40 1.65
CA THR A 148 17.81 18.25 2.30
C THR A 148 16.41 18.59 2.81
N ALA A 149 16.25 19.74 3.47
CA ALA A 149 14.94 20.21 3.94
C ALA A 149 13.95 20.39 2.79
N GLU A 150 14.42 20.95 1.68
CA GLU A 150 13.61 21.19 0.49
C GLU A 150 13.24 19.88 -0.23
N ALA A 151 14.13 18.88 -0.29
CA ALA A 151 13.79 17.53 -0.76
C ALA A 151 12.71 16.86 0.11
N VAL A 152 12.84 16.95 1.45
CA VAL A 152 11.80 16.44 2.37
C VAL A 152 10.46 17.16 2.16
N ARG A 153 10.49 18.49 1.98
CA ARG A 153 9.27 19.28 1.71
C ARG A 153 8.56 18.82 0.44
N ARG A 154 9.32 18.50 -0.62
CA ARG A 154 8.77 17.98 -1.89
C ARG A 154 8.15 16.59 -1.74
N ALA A 155 8.79 15.70 -0.99
CA ALA A 155 8.34 14.32 -0.80
C ALA A 155 7.11 14.17 0.14
N LEU A 156 6.85 15.17 0.98
CA LEU A 156 5.91 15.06 2.09
C LEU A 156 4.47 14.67 1.69
N PRO A 157 3.85 15.24 0.65
CA PRO A 157 2.47 14.89 0.26
C PRO A 157 2.32 13.41 -0.16
N GLU A 158 3.32 12.88 -0.85
CA GLU A 158 3.42 11.50 -1.31
C GLU A 158 3.65 10.56 -0.13
N LEU A 159 4.53 10.94 0.81
CA LEU A 159 4.77 10.19 2.05
C LEU A 159 3.51 10.10 2.92
N LEU A 160 2.77 11.19 3.12
CA LEU A 160 1.49 11.17 3.83
C LEU A 160 0.46 10.27 3.14
N THR A 161 0.51 10.21 1.82
CA THR A 161 -0.34 9.31 1.04
C THR A 161 0.06 7.84 1.23
N LEU A 162 1.36 7.54 1.24
CA LEU A 162 1.90 6.22 1.53
C LEU A 162 1.60 5.75 2.96
N ASP A 163 1.64 6.63 3.94
CA ASP A 163 1.30 6.31 5.34
C ASP A 163 -0.14 5.80 5.45
N ARG A 164 -1.09 6.40 4.73
CA ARG A 164 -2.47 5.92 4.68
C ARG A 164 -2.57 4.52 4.08
N TYR A 165 -1.82 4.23 3.01
CA TYR A 165 -1.78 2.89 2.41
C TYR A 165 -1.10 1.86 3.31
N GLU A 166 -0.04 2.26 4.00
CA GLU A 166 0.67 1.42 4.96
C GLU A 166 -0.27 1.03 6.12
N ALA A 167 -0.98 2.01 6.69
CA ALA A 167 -1.99 1.77 7.71
C ALA A 167 -3.13 0.86 7.21
N ARG A 168 -3.59 1.03 5.97
CA ARG A 168 -4.58 0.15 5.34
C ARG A 168 -4.09 -1.29 5.24
N ALA A 169 -2.87 -1.50 4.74
CA ALA A 169 -2.28 -2.83 4.57
C ALA A 169 -2.04 -3.53 5.92
N ILE A 170 -1.55 -2.79 6.93
CA ILE A 170 -1.44 -3.29 8.31
C ILE A 170 -2.81 -3.69 8.85
N GLY A 171 -3.83 -2.85 8.67
CA GLY A 171 -5.19 -3.14 9.11
C GLY A 171 -5.77 -4.39 8.45
N GLN A 172 -5.57 -4.58 7.15
CA GLN A 172 -5.99 -5.79 6.43
C GLN A 172 -5.28 -7.04 6.97
N ARG A 173 -3.95 -7.00 7.10
CA ARG A 173 -3.16 -8.10 7.64
C ARG A 173 -3.59 -8.48 9.06
N ASN A 174 -3.76 -7.48 9.93
CA ASN A 174 -4.13 -7.71 11.33
C ASN A 174 -5.55 -8.29 11.45
N ARG A 175 -6.50 -7.87 10.60
CA ARG A 175 -7.84 -8.48 10.55
C ARG A 175 -7.77 -9.94 10.11
N ALA A 176 -7.05 -10.23 9.03
CA ALA A 176 -6.90 -11.61 8.54
C ALA A 176 -6.22 -12.52 9.58
N LEU A 177 -5.19 -12.01 10.26
CA LEU A 177 -4.53 -12.72 11.37
C LEU A 177 -5.49 -13.02 12.52
N ARG A 178 -6.31 -12.07 12.94
CA ARG A 178 -7.30 -12.30 14.01
C ARG A 178 -8.30 -13.37 13.62
N SER A 179 -8.85 -13.33 12.40
CA SER A 179 -9.76 -14.36 11.91
C SER A 179 -9.11 -15.75 11.89
N LEU A 180 -7.86 -15.84 11.43
CA LEU A 180 -7.10 -17.09 11.41
C LEU A 180 -6.85 -17.64 12.82
N LEU A 181 -6.44 -16.77 13.75
CA LEU A 181 -6.18 -17.16 15.14
C LEU A 181 -7.46 -17.59 15.86
N GLN A 182 -8.56 -16.88 15.64
CA GLN A 182 -9.86 -17.26 16.20
C GLN A 182 -10.29 -18.63 15.71
N LEU A 183 -10.20 -18.89 14.39
CA LEU A 183 -10.55 -20.19 13.83
C LEU A 183 -9.68 -21.32 14.41
N LYS A 184 -8.37 -21.09 14.51
CA LYS A 184 -7.45 -22.06 15.15
C LYS A 184 -7.76 -22.29 16.63
N ALA A 185 -8.25 -21.27 17.34
CA ALA A 185 -8.65 -21.40 18.75
C ALA A 185 -9.96 -22.20 18.90
N GLU A 186 -10.96 -21.92 18.06
CA GLU A 186 -12.24 -22.66 18.01
C GLU A 186 -12.01 -24.15 17.70
N GLN A 187 -11.01 -24.48 16.87
CA GLN A 187 -10.62 -25.86 16.58
C GLN A 187 -9.86 -26.56 17.70
N ARG A 188 -9.10 -25.81 18.50
CA ARG A 188 -8.31 -26.36 19.62
C ARG A 188 -9.18 -26.67 20.84
N TYR A 189 -10.30 -25.95 20.99
CA TYR A 189 -11.27 -26.13 22.07
C TYR A 189 -12.68 -26.18 21.47
N PRO A 190 -13.06 -27.29 20.81
CA PRO A 190 -14.43 -27.46 20.38
C PRO A 190 -15.34 -27.37 21.60
N GLN A 191 -16.35 -26.49 21.57
CA GLN A 191 -17.30 -26.38 22.67
C GLN A 191 -17.91 -27.76 22.90
N GLN A 192 -17.71 -28.31 24.10
CA GLN A 192 -18.40 -29.52 24.54
C GLN A 192 -19.87 -29.12 24.76
N GLU A 193 -20.73 -29.52 23.83
CA GLU A 193 -22.19 -29.57 24.02
C GLU A 193 -22.58 -30.79 24.85
#